data_AF-A0A959Y3S7-F1
#
_entry.id   AF-A0A959Y3S7-F1
#
_cell.length_a   1.000
_cell.length_b   1.000
_cell.length_c   1.000
_cell.angle_alpha   90.00
_cell.angle_beta   90.00
_cell.angle_gamma   90.00
#
_symmetry.space_group_name_H-M   'P 1'
#
loop_
_entity.id
_entity.type
_entity.pdbx_description
1 polymer ?
#
loop_
_entity_poly.entity_id
_entity_poly.type
_entity_poly.pdbx_seq_one_letter_code
_entity_poly.pdbx_strand_id
1 'polypeptide(L)'
;MSTIQRNPVMTLSALSLMVVGMASCGGDPNSPGVEYMPDMYRSPAVEAYVDYGQDPYYFTEDSARVQRERPSAKLPPAGTIAFADDQSKAAFNMPYPYANDNDGYEAAGLGLHSPIAMTEATVEQGKELYARFCDHCHGDKGDGDGPVVNNGGHPPPGAYSGALKDLPEGKIFHVITYGKGMMGSHASQLNKEERWLVVQYVKYLQNGGKMTREGTGTAVAATPTPAAN
;
A
#
# COMPACT_ATOMS: atom_id res chain seq x y z
N MET A 1 66.74 -27.06 -41.47
CA MET A 1 65.72 -27.29 -40.41
C MET A 1 66.20 -26.57 -39.16
N SER A 2 65.68 -25.36 -38.90
CA SER A 2 66.05 -24.57 -37.72
C SER A 2 65.11 -24.94 -36.58
N THR A 3 65.64 -25.58 -35.54
CA THR A 3 64.89 -26.02 -34.36
C THR A 3 64.57 -24.81 -33.50
N ILE A 4 63.31 -24.37 -33.49
CA ILE A 4 62.82 -23.32 -32.59
C ILE A 4 63.02 -23.80 -31.15
N GLN A 5 64.01 -23.25 -30.44
CA GLN A 5 64.19 -23.49 -29.00
C GLN A 5 63.03 -22.81 -28.25
N ARG A 6 62.10 -23.62 -27.73
CA ARG A 6 61.01 -23.14 -26.88
C ARG A 6 61.57 -22.82 -25.50
N ASN A 7 61.55 -21.56 -25.09
CA ASN A 7 61.99 -21.15 -23.75
C ASN A 7 60.91 -21.52 -22.71
N PRO A 8 61.14 -22.53 -21.86
CA PRO A 8 60.11 -23.08 -20.98
C PRO A 8 59.58 -22.05 -19.97
N VAL A 9 60.43 -21.10 -19.56
CA VAL A 9 60.07 -20.00 -18.65
C VAL A 9 59.03 -19.09 -19.29
N MET A 10 59.23 -18.75 -20.57
CA MET A 10 58.33 -17.85 -21.30
C MET A 10 56.97 -18.49 -21.57
N THR A 11 56.93 -19.81 -21.81
CA THR A 11 55.67 -20.57 -21.91
C THR A 11 54.94 -20.71 -20.57
N LEU A 12 55.66 -20.91 -19.46
CA LEU A 12 55.07 -21.00 -18.12
C LEU A 12 54.51 -19.66 -17.63
N SER A 13 55.18 -18.54 -17.95
CA SER A 13 54.68 -17.19 -17.66
C SER A 13 53.45 -16.86 -18.49
N ALA A 14 53.43 -17.20 -19.78
CA ALA A 14 52.26 -17.00 -20.63
C ALA A 14 51.05 -17.81 -20.15
N LEU A 15 51.26 -19.06 -19.74
CA LEU A 15 50.19 -19.91 -19.20
C LEU A 15 49.66 -19.38 -17.85
N SER A 16 50.55 -18.87 -16.99
CA SER A 16 50.15 -18.26 -15.71
C SER A 16 49.35 -16.97 -15.91
N LEU A 17 49.75 -16.10 -16.85
CA LEU A 17 48.95 -14.92 -17.19
C LEU A 17 47.57 -15.30 -17.75
N MET A 18 47.50 -16.34 -18.57
CA MET A 18 46.24 -16.83 -19.13
C MET A 18 45.30 -17.39 -18.04
N VAL A 19 45.84 -18.12 -17.06
CA VAL A 19 45.07 -18.66 -15.93
C VAL A 19 44.57 -17.55 -15.01
N VAL A 20 45.40 -16.53 -14.71
CA VAL A 20 44.99 -15.36 -13.92
C VAL A 20 43.92 -14.54 -14.66
N GLY A 21 44.04 -14.40 -15.99
CA GLY A 21 43.04 -13.74 -16.81
C GLY A 21 41.67 -14.45 -16.80
N MET A 22 41.66 -15.79 -16.72
CA MET A 22 40.41 -16.57 -16.64
C MET A 22 39.80 -16.60 -15.24
N ALA A 23 40.60 -16.42 -14.18
CA ALA A 23 40.11 -16.38 -12.79
C ALA A 23 39.55 -15.01 -12.38
N SER A 24 39.77 -13.95 -13.18
CA SER A 24 39.24 -12.60 -12.91
C SER A 24 37.76 -12.44 -13.31
N CYS A 25 37.14 -13.46 -13.91
CA CYS A 25 35.72 -13.48 -14.26
C CYS A 25 34.86 -13.96 -13.08
N GLY A 26 34.87 -13.22 -11.99
CA GLY A 26 33.89 -13.35 -10.90
C GLY A 26 33.33 -11.97 -10.61
N GLY A 27 32.12 -11.68 -11.08
CA GLY A 27 31.44 -10.43 -10.75
C GLY A 27 31.14 -10.35 -9.25
N ASP A 28 31.06 -9.13 -8.71
CA ASP A 28 30.58 -8.90 -7.34
C ASP A 28 29.15 -9.49 -7.21
N PRO A 29 28.88 -10.36 -6.23
CA PRO A 29 27.53 -10.90 -5.98
C PRO A 29 26.46 -9.83 -5.73
N ASN A 30 26.86 -8.61 -5.36
CA ASN A 30 25.99 -7.46 -5.17
C ASN A 30 25.92 -6.53 -6.40
N SER A 31 26.63 -6.87 -7.48
CA SER A 31 26.53 -6.13 -8.73
C SER A 31 25.31 -6.61 -9.53
N PRO A 32 24.54 -5.70 -10.15
CA PRO A 32 23.47 -6.07 -11.09
C PRO A 32 23.99 -6.79 -12.35
N GLY A 33 25.31 -6.87 -12.52
CA GLY A 33 25.97 -7.53 -13.65
C GLY A 33 26.32 -6.54 -14.76
N VAL A 34 26.77 -7.08 -15.89
CA VAL A 34 27.04 -6.30 -17.10
C VAL A 34 25.87 -6.39 -18.06
N GLU A 35 25.41 -5.25 -18.56
CA GLU A 35 24.40 -5.18 -19.59
C GLU A 35 25.09 -5.08 -20.97
N TYR A 36 24.74 -5.97 -21.90
CA TYR A 36 25.22 -5.92 -23.28
C TYR A 36 24.11 -5.37 -24.18
N MET A 37 24.40 -4.29 -24.91
CA MET A 37 23.46 -3.57 -25.77
C MET A 37 22.13 -3.20 -25.05
N PRO A 38 22.16 -2.33 -24.01
CA PRO A 38 20.97 -1.93 -23.25
C PRO A 38 20.04 -0.97 -24.00
N ASP A 39 19.90 -1.15 -25.31
CA ASP A 39 18.97 -0.37 -26.12
C ASP A 39 17.54 -0.78 -25.73
N MET A 40 16.75 0.19 -25.25
CA MET A 40 15.38 0.02 -24.75
C MET A 40 15.21 -0.82 -23.46
N TYR A 41 16.27 -1.11 -22.70
CA TYR A 41 16.14 -1.77 -21.39
C TYR A 41 15.54 -0.85 -20.32
N ARG A 42 15.74 0.46 -20.49
CA ARG A 42 15.08 1.52 -19.73
C ARG A 42 14.06 2.18 -20.63
N SER A 43 12.83 2.32 -20.12
CA SER A 43 11.77 2.96 -20.88
C SER A 43 12.11 4.44 -21.10
N PRO A 44 11.97 4.97 -22.32
CA PRO A 44 12.03 6.42 -22.52
C PRO A 44 10.82 7.13 -21.89
N ALA A 45 9.74 6.40 -21.59
CA ALA A 45 8.59 6.94 -20.88
C ALA A 45 8.85 6.98 -19.36
N VAL A 46 8.32 8.02 -18.71
CA VAL A 46 8.41 8.16 -17.25
C VAL A 46 7.48 7.16 -16.58
N GLU A 47 8.04 6.21 -15.84
CA GLU A 47 7.30 5.24 -15.03
C GLU A 47 7.07 5.77 -13.60
N ALA A 48 6.10 5.22 -12.88
CA ALA A 48 5.60 5.78 -11.62
C ALA A 48 6.56 5.63 -10.42
N TYR A 49 7.34 4.55 -10.37
CA TYR A 49 8.28 4.24 -9.29
C TYR A 49 9.58 3.67 -9.86
N VAL A 50 10.43 4.54 -10.42
CA VAL A 50 11.74 4.16 -10.97
C VAL A 50 12.88 4.88 -10.28
N ASP A 51 13.98 4.15 -10.12
CA ASP A 51 15.24 4.59 -9.53
C ASP A 51 16.18 5.27 -10.54
N TYR A 52 15.98 5.02 -11.82
CA TYR A 52 16.72 5.65 -12.92
C TYR A 52 16.16 7.02 -13.35
N GLY A 53 15.10 7.50 -12.69
CA GLY A 53 14.62 8.88 -12.79
C GLY A 53 14.05 9.30 -14.15
N GLN A 54 13.84 10.61 -14.30
CA GLN A 54 13.51 11.22 -15.59
C GLN A 54 14.78 11.55 -16.36
N ASP A 55 15.43 10.55 -16.96
CA ASP A 55 16.68 10.74 -17.73
C ASP A 55 16.54 11.24 -19.20
N PRO A 56 15.36 11.56 -19.80
CA PRO A 56 15.33 11.82 -21.24
C PRO A 56 15.98 13.14 -21.68
N TYR A 57 16.39 14.02 -20.75
CA TYR A 57 16.91 15.36 -21.07
C TYR A 57 17.96 15.85 -20.05
N TYR A 58 19.17 15.28 -20.05
CA TYR A 58 20.27 15.77 -19.22
C TYR A 58 21.34 16.49 -20.03
N PHE A 59 22.01 17.45 -19.38
CA PHE A 59 23.16 18.16 -19.94
C PHE A 59 24.45 17.85 -19.18
N THR A 60 24.35 17.36 -17.93
CA THR A 60 25.48 16.97 -17.05
C THR A 60 25.09 15.85 -16.07
N GLU A 61 26.06 15.09 -15.54
CA GLU A 61 25.83 14.03 -14.55
C GLU A 61 25.14 14.51 -13.26
N ASP A 62 25.43 15.74 -12.82
CA ASP A 62 24.77 16.32 -11.66
C ASP A 62 23.27 16.53 -11.89
N SER A 63 22.88 16.93 -13.12
CA SER A 63 21.47 17.07 -13.49
C SER A 63 20.74 15.73 -13.52
N ALA A 64 21.40 14.69 -14.02
CA ALA A 64 20.85 13.33 -14.06
C ALA A 64 20.69 12.74 -12.64
N ARG A 65 21.68 12.94 -11.75
CA ARG A 65 21.59 12.50 -10.34
C ARG A 65 20.40 13.11 -9.61
N VAL A 66 20.19 14.42 -9.74
CA VAL A 66 19.06 15.11 -9.10
C VAL A 66 17.71 14.63 -9.66
N GLN A 67 17.64 14.27 -10.94
CA GLN A 67 16.43 13.72 -11.55
C GLN A 67 16.15 12.27 -11.10
N ARG A 68 17.19 11.46 -10.86
CA ARG A 68 17.09 10.11 -10.28
C ARG A 68 16.52 10.08 -8.87
N GLU A 69 16.84 11.09 -8.07
CA GLU A 69 16.37 11.19 -6.68
C GLU A 69 14.97 11.81 -6.53
N ARG A 70 14.36 12.26 -7.63
CA ARG A 70 13.03 12.90 -7.61
C ARG A 70 11.93 11.88 -7.98
N PRO A 71 10.94 11.66 -7.10
CA PRO A 71 9.78 10.85 -7.44
C PRO A 71 9.06 11.37 -8.69
N SER A 72 8.80 10.48 -9.63
CA SER A 72 7.99 10.78 -10.82
C SER A 72 6.51 10.93 -10.49
N ALA A 73 6.02 10.19 -9.49
CA ALA A 73 4.67 10.34 -8.93
C ALA A 73 4.56 11.65 -8.13
N LYS A 74 3.88 12.65 -8.71
CA LYS A 74 3.64 13.95 -8.08
C LYS A 74 2.35 13.97 -7.26
N LEU A 75 2.29 14.90 -6.31
CA LEU A 75 1.04 15.18 -5.60
C LEU A 75 0.03 15.82 -6.58
N PRO A 76 -1.23 15.37 -6.58
CA PRO A 76 -2.29 16.05 -7.32
C PRO A 76 -2.57 17.44 -6.73
N PRO A 77 -3.07 18.40 -7.52
CA PRO A 77 -3.50 19.69 -6.99
C PRO A 77 -4.56 19.53 -5.90
N ALA A 78 -4.51 20.39 -4.88
CA ALA A 78 -5.45 20.35 -3.78
C ALA A 78 -6.90 20.54 -4.28
N GLY A 79 -7.83 19.73 -3.76
CA GLY A 79 -9.26 19.81 -4.07
C GLY A 79 -9.71 19.10 -5.34
N THR A 80 -8.80 18.46 -6.10
CA THR A 80 -9.21 17.68 -7.28
C THR A 80 -9.92 16.40 -6.86
N ILE A 81 -11.02 16.08 -7.55
CA ILE A 81 -11.78 14.83 -7.37
C ILE A 81 -11.58 13.98 -8.62
N ALA A 82 -11.18 12.72 -8.44
CA ALA A 82 -10.99 11.79 -9.54
C ALA A 82 -12.34 11.47 -10.22
N PHE A 83 -12.37 11.56 -11.55
CA PHE A 83 -13.53 11.15 -12.33
C PHE A 83 -13.71 9.63 -12.30
N ALA A 84 -14.97 9.19 -12.26
CA ALA A 84 -15.36 7.80 -12.48
C ALA A 84 -16.62 7.77 -13.35
N ASP A 85 -16.64 6.89 -14.35
CA ASP A 85 -17.77 6.64 -15.24
C ASP A 85 -18.90 5.89 -14.52
N ASP A 86 -18.53 4.92 -13.70
CA ASP A 86 -19.42 4.17 -12.82
C ASP A 86 -19.86 5.02 -11.62
N GLN A 87 -21.17 5.31 -11.54
CA GLN A 87 -21.77 6.09 -10.46
C GLN A 87 -21.55 5.46 -9.07
N SER A 88 -21.48 4.13 -8.98
CA SER A 88 -21.23 3.44 -7.72
C SER A 88 -19.83 3.75 -7.18
N LYS A 89 -18.84 3.90 -8.07
CA LYS A 89 -17.46 4.27 -7.75
C LYS A 89 -17.29 5.77 -7.54
N ALA A 90 -18.01 6.58 -8.32
CA ALA A 90 -18.01 8.03 -8.19
C ALA A 90 -18.43 8.48 -6.77
N ALA A 91 -19.39 7.78 -6.15
CA ALA A 91 -19.81 8.04 -4.78
C ALA A 91 -18.65 7.89 -3.76
N PHE A 92 -17.76 6.91 -3.96
CA PHE A 92 -16.58 6.74 -3.12
C PHE A 92 -15.47 7.75 -3.41
N ASN A 93 -15.41 8.35 -4.60
CA ASN A 93 -14.38 9.36 -4.90
C ASN A 93 -14.59 10.67 -4.14
N MET A 94 -15.82 10.97 -3.71
CA MET A 94 -16.17 12.20 -2.99
C MET A 94 -15.38 12.36 -1.68
N PRO A 95 -14.85 13.56 -1.36
CA PRO A 95 -14.09 13.79 -0.14
C PRO A 95 -14.81 13.32 1.13
N TYR A 96 -14.05 12.82 2.10
CA TYR A 96 -14.61 12.45 3.40
C TYR A 96 -15.03 13.73 4.15
N PRO A 97 -16.29 13.85 4.62
CA PRO A 97 -16.82 15.14 5.07
C PRO A 97 -16.50 15.48 6.53
N TYR A 98 -15.99 14.54 7.33
CA TYR A 98 -15.70 14.77 8.75
C TYR A 98 -14.22 15.09 8.95
N ALA A 99 -13.94 16.15 9.72
CA ALA A 99 -12.58 16.57 10.05
C ALA A 99 -11.89 15.58 11.02
N ASN A 100 -10.56 15.59 11.05
CA ASN A 100 -9.77 14.76 11.96
C ASN A 100 -9.67 15.42 13.35
N ASP A 101 -10.80 15.49 14.05
CA ASP A 101 -10.91 15.98 15.41
C ASP A 101 -12.00 15.18 16.17
N ASN A 102 -12.14 15.46 17.47
CA ASN A 102 -13.12 14.75 18.30
C ASN A 102 -14.56 15.02 17.85
N ASP A 103 -14.86 16.23 17.39
CA ASP A 103 -16.20 16.59 16.94
C ASP A 103 -16.57 15.83 15.66
N GLY A 104 -15.63 15.72 14.72
CA GLY A 104 -15.74 14.93 13.50
C GLY A 104 -15.86 13.44 13.78
N TYR A 105 -15.13 12.92 14.78
CA TYR A 105 -15.25 11.53 15.23
C TYR A 105 -16.64 11.24 15.81
N GLU A 106 -17.16 12.13 16.67
CA GLU A 106 -18.51 11.98 17.24
C GLU A 106 -19.60 12.15 16.17
N ALA A 107 -19.48 13.15 15.30
CA ALA A 107 -20.41 13.39 14.20
C ALA A 107 -20.46 12.22 13.21
N ALA A 108 -19.31 11.62 12.88
CA ALA A 108 -19.26 10.41 12.07
C ALA A 108 -20.01 9.26 12.74
N GLY A 109 -19.91 9.10 14.06
CA GLY A 109 -20.65 8.08 14.80
C GLY A 109 -22.17 8.24 14.75
N LEU A 110 -22.66 9.46 14.58
CA LEU A 110 -24.09 9.78 14.56
C LEU A 110 -24.70 9.73 13.15
N GLY A 111 -23.97 10.21 12.14
CA GLY A 111 -24.54 10.47 10.81
C GLY A 111 -23.95 9.65 9.67
N LEU A 112 -22.87 8.89 9.89
CA LEU A 112 -22.20 8.15 8.83
C LEU A 112 -22.57 6.67 8.87
N HIS A 113 -23.20 6.22 7.78
CA HIS A 113 -23.65 4.85 7.60
C HIS A 113 -23.04 4.20 6.38
N SER A 114 -22.84 2.88 6.43
CA SER A 114 -22.28 2.13 5.31
C SER A 114 -23.27 2.09 4.14
N PRO A 115 -22.88 2.56 2.93
CA PRO A 115 -23.71 2.42 1.74
C PRO A 115 -23.74 0.97 1.22
N ILE A 116 -22.89 0.08 1.75
CA ILE A 116 -22.80 -1.32 1.35
C ILE A 116 -23.73 -2.16 2.24
N ALA A 117 -24.55 -3.01 1.61
CA ALA A 117 -25.39 -3.97 2.33
C ALA A 117 -24.54 -5.08 2.97
N MET A 118 -24.96 -5.60 4.13
CA MET A 118 -24.26 -6.73 4.75
C MET A 118 -24.78 -8.03 4.13
N THR A 119 -23.96 -8.63 3.29
CA THR A 119 -24.19 -9.95 2.68
C THR A 119 -23.00 -10.85 2.97
N GLU A 120 -23.17 -12.16 2.83
CA GLU A 120 -22.09 -13.13 2.96
C GLU A 120 -20.88 -12.76 2.09
N ALA A 121 -21.12 -12.37 0.83
CA ALA A 121 -20.06 -11.95 -0.09
C ALA A 121 -19.28 -10.73 0.44
N THR A 122 -19.96 -9.70 0.93
CA THR A 122 -19.29 -8.49 1.46
C THR A 122 -18.56 -8.74 2.76
N VAL A 123 -19.07 -9.64 3.61
CA VAL A 123 -18.42 -10.04 4.86
C VAL A 123 -17.16 -10.84 4.56
N GLU A 124 -17.19 -11.74 3.57
CA GLU A 124 -16.01 -12.51 3.16
C GLU A 124 -14.94 -11.60 2.54
N GLN A 125 -15.31 -10.66 1.67
CA GLN A 125 -14.38 -9.64 1.17
C GLN A 125 -13.78 -8.79 2.30
N GLY A 126 -14.62 -8.37 3.27
CA GLY A 126 -14.16 -7.65 4.45
C GLY A 126 -13.20 -8.46 5.32
N LYS A 127 -13.43 -9.77 5.45
CA LYS A 127 -12.55 -10.71 6.17
C LYS A 127 -11.18 -10.79 5.54
N GLU A 128 -11.09 -10.91 4.21
CA GLU A 128 -9.79 -10.93 3.52
C GLU A 128 -8.99 -9.65 3.74
N LEU A 129 -9.66 -8.50 3.66
CA LEU A 129 -9.03 -7.20 3.92
C LEU A 129 -8.59 -7.08 5.39
N TYR A 130 -9.44 -7.52 6.32
CA TYR A 130 -9.12 -7.53 7.75
C TYR A 130 -7.90 -8.40 8.06
N ALA A 131 -7.82 -9.61 7.47
CA ALA A 131 -6.68 -10.49 7.65
C ALA A 131 -5.36 -9.85 7.17
N ARG A 132 -5.40 -9.09 6.08
CA ARG A 132 -4.22 -8.39 5.55
C ARG A 132 -3.80 -7.17 6.37
N PHE A 133 -4.77 -6.39 6.86
CA PHE A 133 -4.50 -5.04 7.37
C PHE A 133 -4.83 -4.82 8.85
N CYS A 134 -5.49 -5.75 9.54
CA CYS A 134 -6.00 -5.52 10.90
C CYS A 134 -5.65 -6.63 11.89
N ASP A 135 -5.71 -7.90 11.47
CA ASP A 135 -5.52 -9.07 12.33
C ASP A 135 -4.21 -9.05 13.11
N HIS A 136 -3.12 -8.57 12.49
CA HIS A 136 -1.80 -8.49 13.13
C HIS A 136 -1.78 -7.71 14.47
N CYS A 137 -2.71 -6.77 14.68
CA CYS A 137 -2.90 -6.06 15.95
C CYS A 137 -4.19 -6.47 16.67
N HIS A 138 -5.29 -6.65 15.95
CA HIS A 138 -6.62 -6.87 16.53
C HIS A 138 -6.94 -8.35 16.80
N GLY A 139 -6.21 -9.28 16.20
CA GLY A 139 -6.48 -10.72 16.26
C GLY A 139 -7.64 -11.16 15.36
N ASP A 140 -7.70 -12.45 15.01
CA ASP A 140 -8.66 -13.02 14.06
C ASP A 140 -10.11 -12.81 14.51
N LYS A 141 -10.34 -12.88 15.82
CA LYS A 141 -11.64 -12.66 16.46
C LYS A 141 -11.87 -11.21 16.89
N GLY A 142 -10.87 -10.34 16.75
CA GLY A 142 -10.94 -8.95 17.20
C GLY A 142 -10.84 -8.80 18.72
N ASP A 143 -10.16 -9.71 19.41
CA ASP A 143 -10.01 -9.70 20.87
C ASP A 143 -8.79 -8.86 21.34
N GLY A 144 -8.07 -8.23 20.41
CA GLY A 144 -6.92 -7.37 20.69
C GLY A 144 -5.64 -8.15 20.99
N ASP A 145 -5.57 -9.41 20.54
CA ASP A 145 -4.52 -10.38 20.81
C ASP A 145 -3.70 -10.73 19.56
N GLY A 146 -3.55 -9.78 18.64
CA GLY A 146 -2.73 -9.96 17.45
C GLY A 146 -1.24 -10.16 17.79
N PRO A 147 -0.42 -10.75 16.89
CA PRO A 147 1.00 -10.99 17.12
C PRO A 147 1.81 -9.72 17.46
N VAL A 148 1.42 -8.54 16.97
CA VAL A 148 2.08 -7.27 17.32
C VAL A 148 1.88 -6.91 18.79
N VAL A 149 0.73 -7.28 19.37
CA VAL A 149 0.44 -7.12 20.80
C VAL A 149 1.17 -8.19 21.60
N ASN A 150 0.91 -9.47 21.28
CA ASN A 150 1.41 -10.60 22.06
C ASN A 150 2.94 -10.72 22.06
N ASN A 151 3.60 -10.37 20.95
CA ASN A 151 5.05 -10.50 20.81
C ASN A 151 5.78 -9.15 20.84
N GLY A 152 5.11 -8.07 20.44
CA GLY A 152 5.72 -6.75 20.25
C GLY A 152 5.55 -5.79 21.42
N GLY A 153 4.80 -6.14 22.46
CA GLY A 153 4.64 -5.32 23.66
C GLY A 153 3.83 -4.03 23.46
N HIS A 154 3.09 -3.92 22.35
CA HIS A 154 2.18 -2.80 22.11
C HIS A 154 0.91 -2.97 22.95
N PRO A 155 0.28 -1.88 23.43
CA PRO A 155 -0.97 -1.97 24.16
C PRO A 155 -2.07 -2.60 23.28
N PRO A 156 -2.88 -3.53 23.83
CA PRO A 156 -3.92 -4.19 23.07
C PRO A 156 -5.00 -3.18 22.63
N PRO A 157 -5.50 -3.28 21.39
CA PRO A 157 -6.77 -2.67 21.02
C PRO A 157 -7.91 -3.19 21.91
N GLY A 158 -8.98 -2.42 22.07
CA GLY A 158 -10.17 -2.92 22.76
C GLY A 158 -10.83 -4.06 21.99
N ALA A 159 -11.30 -5.09 22.69
CA ALA A 159 -11.97 -6.22 22.07
C ALA A 159 -13.33 -5.84 21.45
N TYR A 160 -13.64 -6.39 20.27
CA TYR A 160 -14.93 -6.23 19.59
C TYR A 160 -16.08 -6.94 20.33
N SER A 161 -15.76 -7.96 21.13
CA SER A 161 -16.70 -8.61 22.04
C SER A 161 -16.92 -7.82 23.34
N GLY A 162 -16.07 -6.83 23.64
CA GLY A 162 -16.03 -6.08 24.89
C GLY A 162 -16.12 -4.57 24.68
N ALA A 163 -15.04 -3.84 24.98
CA ALA A 163 -15.01 -2.38 25.03
C ALA A 163 -15.45 -1.70 23.71
N LEU A 164 -15.28 -2.37 22.57
CA LEU A 164 -15.66 -1.85 21.27
C LEU A 164 -16.94 -2.47 20.71
N LYS A 165 -17.70 -3.26 21.48
CA LYS A 165 -18.89 -3.99 20.99
C LYS A 165 -19.91 -3.10 20.31
N ASP A 166 -20.25 -1.99 20.95
CA ASP A 166 -21.32 -1.10 20.49
C ASP A 166 -20.78 0.10 19.68
N LEU A 167 -19.54 0.00 19.16
CA LEU A 167 -18.96 1.09 18.39
C LEU A 167 -19.74 1.28 17.07
N PRO A 168 -20.24 2.50 16.79
CA PRO A 168 -20.95 2.81 15.54
C PRO A 168 -20.06 2.62 14.30
N GLU A 169 -20.67 2.23 13.18
CA GLU A 169 -19.96 1.99 11.91
C GLU A 169 -19.19 3.22 11.41
N GLY A 170 -19.78 4.42 11.56
CA GLY A 170 -19.12 5.66 11.17
C GLY A 170 -17.86 5.97 11.98
N LYS A 171 -17.83 5.62 13.27
CA LYS A 171 -16.62 5.75 14.11
C LYS A 171 -15.53 4.77 13.68
N ILE A 172 -15.91 3.54 13.30
CA ILE A 172 -14.95 2.56 12.77
C ILE A 172 -14.34 3.10 11.47
N PHE A 173 -15.17 3.57 10.53
CA PHE A 173 -14.69 4.14 9.27
C PHE A 173 -13.76 5.35 9.48
N HIS A 174 -14.10 6.23 10.43
CA HIS A 174 -13.29 7.38 10.80
C HIS A 174 -11.90 6.97 11.30
N VAL A 175 -11.84 5.98 12.19
CA VAL A 175 -10.57 5.46 12.74
C VAL A 175 -9.71 4.80 11.67
N ILE A 176 -10.31 4.05 10.74
CA ILE A 176 -9.53 3.48 9.62
C ILE A 176 -8.98 4.61 8.73
N THR A 177 -9.70 5.72 8.61
CA THR A 177 -9.31 6.87 7.78
C THR A 177 -8.21 7.72 8.40
N TYR A 178 -8.26 8.04 9.69
CA TYR A 178 -7.31 8.95 10.33
C TYR A 178 -6.38 8.30 11.36
N GLY A 179 -6.73 7.11 11.86
CA GLY A 179 -6.09 6.49 13.00
C GLY A 179 -6.72 6.91 14.33
N LYS A 180 -6.31 6.25 15.42
CA LYS A 180 -6.68 6.60 16.80
C LYS A 180 -5.65 6.03 17.79
N GLY A 181 -5.11 6.89 18.64
CA GLY A 181 -4.07 6.48 19.59
C GLY A 181 -2.82 5.97 18.84
N MET A 182 -2.45 4.71 19.07
CA MET A 182 -1.32 4.05 18.41
C MET A 182 -1.65 3.49 17.02
N MET A 183 -2.93 3.42 16.65
CA MET A 183 -3.34 2.99 15.33
C MET A 183 -3.16 4.13 14.33
N GLY A 184 -2.30 3.93 13.32
CA GLY A 184 -2.11 4.89 12.23
C GLY A 184 -3.26 4.90 11.23
N SER A 185 -3.19 5.83 10.27
CA SER A 185 -4.14 5.87 9.15
C SER A 185 -3.90 4.73 8.16
N HIS A 186 -4.97 4.05 7.75
CA HIS A 186 -4.94 3.09 6.64
C HIS A 186 -5.43 3.70 5.33
N ALA A 187 -5.57 5.03 5.25
CA ALA A 187 -6.18 5.68 4.09
C ALA A 187 -5.37 5.55 2.79
N SER A 188 -4.06 5.34 2.91
CA SER A 188 -3.15 5.08 1.78
C SER A 188 -3.14 3.62 1.32
N GLN A 189 -3.60 2.69 2.16
CA GLN A 189 -3.58 1.25 1.90
C GLN A 189 -4.94 0.74 1.43
N LEU A 190 -6.02 1.33 1.97
CA LEU A 190 -7.40 0.95 1.68
C LEU A 190 -8.15 2.11 1.02
N ASN A 191 -8.77 1.83 -0.12
CA ASN A 191 -9.75 2.74 -0.71
C ASN A 191 -11.04 2.77 0.15
N LYS A 192 -11.92 3.75 -0.07
CA LYS A 192 -13.09 3.94 0.82
C LYS A 192 -14.10 2.80 0.75
N GLU A 193 -14.25 2.15 -0.40
CA GLU A 193 -15.10 0.96 -0.53
C GLU A 193 -14.55 -0.18 0.33
N GLU A 194 -13.25 -0.46 0.23
CA GLU A 194 -12.56 -1.46 1.05
C GLU A 194 -12.66 -1.17 2.54
N ARG A 195 -12.56 0.10 2.95
CA ARG A 195 -12.78 0.49 4.36
C ARG A 195 -14.19 0.15 4.81
N TRP A 196 -15.20 0.35 3.97
CA TRP A 196 -16.57 -0.06 4.28
C TRP A 196 -16.71 -1.58 4.37
N LEU A 197 -16.06 -2.34 3.49
CA LEU A 197 -16.03 -3.81 3.58
C LEU A 197 -15.39 -4.29 4.89
N VAL A 198 -14.27 -3.68 5.30
CA VAL A 198 -13.66 -3.95 6.62
C VAL A 198 -14.63 -3.61 7.76
N VAL A 199 -15.32 -2.46 7.70
CA VAL A 199 -16.33 -2.09 8.70
C VAL A 199 -17.43 -3.16 8.79
N GLN A 200 -17.90 -3.72 7.69
CA GLN A 200 -18.90 -4.80 7.70
C GLN A 200 -18.37 -6.03 8.46
N TYR A 201 -17.12 -6.44 8.21
CA TYR A 201 -16.52 -7.56 8.93
C TYR A 201 -16.33 -7.26 10.42
N VAL A 202 -15.92 -6.04 10.80
CA VAL A 202 -15.85 -5.63 12.21
C VAL A 202 -17.22 -5.68 12.89
N LYS A 203 -18.28 -5.21 12.21
CA LYS A 203 -19.66 -5.31 12.72
C LYS A 203 -20.09 -6.77 12.86
N TYR A 204 -19.70 -7.65 11.93
CA TYR A 204 -19.94 -9.09 12.01
C TYR A 204 -19.26 -9.70 13.26
N LEU A 205 -18.01 -9.34 13.54
CA LEU A 205 -17.28 -9.78 14.74
C LEU A 205 -17.91 -9.25 16.05
N GLN A 206 -18.28 -7.97 16.12
CA GLN A 206 -18.98 -7.37 17.28
C GLN A 206 -20.30 -8.08 17.63
N ASN A 207 -20.96 -8.64 16.60
CA ASN A 207 -22.21 -9.39 16.72
C ASN A 207 -22.00 -10.89 16.97
N GLY A 208 -20.77 -11.32 17.29
CA GLY A 208 -20.44 -12.71 17.60
C GLY A 208 -20.53 -13.63 16.37
N GLY A 209 -20.16 -13.10 15.20
CA GLY A 209 -20.18 -13.86 13.95
C GLY A 209 -21.57 -14.02 13.34
N LYS A 210 -22.48 -13.07 13.60
CA LYS A 210 -23.84 -13.05 13.05
C LYS A 210 -24.05 -11.84 12.16
N MET A 211 -24.63 -12.06 10.99
CA MET A 211 -25.10 -10.98 10.12
C MET A 211 -26.39 -10.41 10.71
N THR A 212 -26.39 -9.11 11.04
CA THR A 212 -27.51 -8.45 11.72
C THR A 212 -28.31 -7.51 10.82
N ARG A 213 -27.88 -7.32 9.57
CA ARG A 213 -28.55 -6.51 8.56
C ARG A 213 -28.70 -7.31 7.27
N GLU A 214 -29.73 -8.14 7.15
CA GLU A 214 -30.20 -8.56 5.82
C GLU A 214 -30.95 -7.37 5.20
N GLY A 215 -30.24 -6.54 4.46
CA GLY A 215 -30.80 -5.32 3.86
C GLY A 215 -30.60 -5.31 2.36
N THR A 216 -31.67 -5.50 1.60
CA THR A 216 -31.74 -5.35 0.15
C THR A 216 -31.04 -4.05 -0.28
N GLY A 217 -29.93 -4.20 -1.01
CA GLY A 217 -29.09 -3.09 -1.44
C GLY A 217 -29.91 -2.02 -2.14
N THR A 218 -30.03 -0.86 -1.50
CA THR A 218 -30.47 0.36 -2.17
C THR A 218 -29.41 1.40 -1.89
N ALA A 219 -28.65 1.74 -2.93
CA ALA A 219 -27.66 2.80 -2.89
C ALA A 219 -28.35 4.09 -2.42
N VAL A 220 -27.96 4.62 -1.27
CA VAL A 220 -28.47 5.90 -0.80
C VAL A 220 -27.78 6.98 -1.61
N ALA A 221 -28.55 7.63 -2.50
CA ALA A 221 -28.15 8.82 -3.21
C ALA A 221 -27.79 9.91 -2.18
N ALA A 222 -26.49 10.26 -2.11
CA ALA A 222 -26.05 11.43 -1.36
C ALA A 222 -26.66 12.67 -2.03
N THR A 223 -27.61 13.30 -1.36
CA THR A 223 -28.09 14.63 -1.76
C THR A 223 -27.09 15.64 -1.22
N PRO A 224 -26.33 16.37 -2.05
CA PRO A 224 -25.44 17.40 -1.55
C PRO A 224 -26.28 18.55 -1.01
N THR A 225 -26.07 18.90 0.26
CA THR A 225 -26.50 20.18 0.80
C THR A 225 -25.67 21.27 0.09
N PRO A 226 -26.27 22.30 -0.52
CA PRO A 226 -25.51 23.36 -1.15
C PRO A 226 -24.69 24.09 -0.08
N ALA A 227 -23.38 24.21 -0.34
CA ALA A 227 -22.52 25.05 0.47
C ALA A 227 -23.04 26.49 0.46
N ALA A 228 -23.22 27.06 1.64
CA ALA A 228 -23.46 28.49 1.79
C ALA A 228 -22.19 29.25 1.40
N ASN A 229 -22.41 30.36 0.69
CA ASN A 229 -21.45 31.25 0.01
C ASN A 229 -20.19 31.63 0.81
#